data_AF-A0A1G2XZJ0-F1
#
_entry.id   AF-A0A1G2XZJ0-F1
#
_cell.length_a   1.000
_cell.length_b   1.000
_cell.length_c   1.000
_cell.angle_alpha   90.00
_cell.angle_beta   90.00
_cell.angle_gamma   90.00
#
_symmetry.space_group_name_H-M   'P 1'
#
loop_
_entity.id
_entity.type
_entity.pdbx_description
1 polymer ?
#
loop_
_entity_poly.entity_id
_entity_poly.type
_entity_poly.pdbx_seq_one_letter_code
_entity_poly.pdbx_strand_id
1 'polypeptide(L)' 'MRYISIVILSLIQLLTTLVFAENTKKVEIFAHHGVLEDVPENTFAALKRAVELGIDGIEIDIRQTKDNQLILM' A
#
# COMPACT_ATOMS: atom_id res chain seq x y z
N MET A 1 -30.14 -21.56 34.80
CA MET A 1 -30.11 -20.12 34.45
C MET A 1 -28.69 -19.57 34.35
N ARG A 2 -27.88 -19.52 35.44
CA ARG A 2 -26.49 -18.97 35.41
C ARG A 2 -25.55 -19.60 34.37
N TYR A 3 -25.53 -20.93 34.25
CA TYR A 3 -24.63 -21.61 33.31
C TYR A 3 -24.93 -21.31 31.83
N ILE A 4 -26.21 -21.25 31.47
CA ILE A 4 -26.65 -20.96 30.10
C ILE A 4 -26.22 -19.54 29.71
N SER A 5 -26.39 -18.57 30.61
CA SER A 5 -25.97 -17.18 30.39
C SER A 5 -24.45 -17.05 30.21
N ILE A 6 -23.63 -17.83 30.93
CA ILE A 6 -22.17 -17.84 30.79
C ILE A 6 -21.74 -18.42 29.43
N VAL A 7 -22.40 -19.49 28.99
CA VAL A 7 -22.12 -20.09 27.68
C VAL A 7 -22.49 -19.12 26.55
N ILE A 8 -23.64 -18.45 26.65
CA ILE A 8 -24.04 -17.45 25.65
C ILE A 8 -23.06 -16.27 25.62
N LEU A 9 -22.65 -15.74 26.77
CA LEU A 9 -21.69 -14.63 26.83
C LEU A 9 -20.31 -15.02 26.25
N SER A 10 -19.82 -16.23 26.53
CA SER A 10 -18.55 -16.71 25.98
C SER A 10 -18.62 -16.95 24.47
N LEU A 11 -19.74 -17.45 23.96
CA LEU A 11 -19.98 -17.59 22.52
C LEU A 11 -20.09 -16.24 21.81
N ILE A 12 -20.77 -15.26 22.41
CA ILE A 12 -20.83 -13.89 21.89
C ILE A 12 -19.44 -13.27 21.87
N GLN A 13 -18.65 -13.44 22.94
CA GLN A 13 -17.28 -12.92 23.00
C GLN A 13 -16.36 -13.57 21.95
N LEU A 14 -16.54 -14.87 21.69
CA LEU A 14 -15.80 -15.58 20.64
C LEU A 14 -16.25 -15.12 19.24
N LEU A 15 -17.55 -14.90 19.03
CA LEU A 15 -18.08 -14.43 17.76
C LEU A 15 -17.62 -13.00 17.46
N THR A 16 -17.61 -12.12 18.46
CA THR A 16 -17.14 -10.73 18.28
C THR A 16 -15.66 -10.68 17.93
N THR A 17 -14.79 -11.47 18.58
CA THR A 17 -13.36 -11.49 18.23
C THR A 17 -13.10 -11.99 16.83
N LEU A 18 -13.85 -12.99 16.35
CA LEU A 18 -13.76 -13.48 14.98
C LEU A 18 -14.17 -12.42 13.94
N VAL A 19 -15.22 -11.65 14.22
CA VAL A 19 -15.69 -10.57 13.33
C VAL A 19 -14.66 -9.43 13.21
N PHE A 20 -13.88 -9.16 14.26
CA PHE A 20 -12.86 -8.11 14.27
C PHE A 20 -11.44 -8.60 13.86
N ALA A 21 -11.25 -9.88 13.58
CA ALA A 21 -9.93 -10.45 13.30
C ALA A 21 -9.34 -10.03 11.94
N GLU A 22 -10.16 -9.59 10.99
CA GLU A 22 -9.73 -9.31 9.61
C GLU A 22 -9.79 -7.83 9.23
N ASN A 23 -8.93 -7.01 9.84
CA ASN A 23 -8.66 -5.67 9.29
C ASN A 23 -7.20 -5.28 9.45
N THR A 24 -6.31 -6.07 8.85
CA THR A 24 -4.93 -5.64 8.65
C THR A 24 -4.82 -5.03 7.26
N LYS A 25 -4.75 -3.70 7.18
CA LYS A 25 -4.36 -3.06 5.92
C LYS A 25 -2.94 -3.52 5.58
N LYS A 26 -2.75 -4.05 4.37
CA LYS A 26 -1.43 -4.32 3.83
C LYS A 26 -0.62 -3.02 3.85
N VAL A 27 0.62 -3.08 4.32
CA VAL A 27 1.57 -1.98 4.15
C VAL A 27 2.01 -1.97 2.69
N GLU A 28 1.76 -0.85 2.00
CA GLU A 28 2.18 -0.63 0.63
C GLU A 28 3.50 0.15 0.60
N ILE A 29 4.43 -0.26 -0.25
CA ILE A 29 5.73 0.39 -0.45
C ILE A 29 5.68 1.16 -1.75
N PHE A 30 6.03 2.44 -1.70
CA PHE A 30 6.10 3.32 -2.87
C PHE A 30 7.55 3.73 -3.13
N ALA A 31 8.00 3.59 -4.38
CA ALA A 31 9.30 4.09 -4.82
C ALA A 31 9.20 5.58 -5.15
N HIS A 32 9.83 6.43 -4.34
CA HIS A 32 9.88 7.88 -4.52
C HIS A 32 10.75 8.22 -5.74
N HIS A 33 10.14 8.81 -6.77
CA HIS A 33 10.74 9.10 -8.09
C HIS A 33 11.34 7.89 -8.85
N GLY A 34 11.00 6.66 -8.46
CA GLY A 34 11.57 5.41 -8.98
C GLY A 34 12.69 4.82 -8.10
N VAL A 35 13.48 3.88 -8.65
CA VAL A 35 14.61 3.24 -7.95
C VAL A 35 15.94 3.77 -8.47
N LEU A 36 16.72 4.41 -7.61
CA LEU A 36 17.91 5.20 -7.96
C LEU A 36 19.23 4.41 -7.89
N GLU A 37 19.25 3.20 -8.45
CA GLU A 37 20.46 2.38 -8.55
C GLU A 37 21.32 2.83 -9.75
N ASP A 38 22.14 3.87 -9.56
CA ASP A 38 22.99 4.48 -10.61
C ASP A 38 22.22 5.04 -11.82
N VAL A 39 20.93 5.34 -11.62
CA VAL A 39 20.06 5.97 -12.62
C VAL A 39 19.41 7.21 -12.03
N PRO A 40 19.20 8.29 -12.82
CA PRO A 40 18.52 9.48 -12.33
C PRO A 40 17.04 9.21 -12.01
N GLU A 41 16.52 10.00 -11.09
CA GLU A 41 15.10 10.05 -10.74
C GLU A 41 14.21 10.43 -11.92
N ASN A 42 12.93 10.07 -11.87
CA ASN A 42 11.94 10.42 -12.90
C ASN A 42 12.32 9.93 -14.33
N THR A 43 13.19 8.92 -14.44
CA THR A 43 13.58 8.28 -15.72
C THR A 43 12.92 6.93 -15.92
N PHE A 44 12.73 6.52 -17.18
CA PHE A 44 12.25 5.16 -17.49
C PHE A 44 13.10 4.05 -16.88
N ALA A 45 14.41 4.27 -16.70
CA ALA A 45 15.29 3.30 -16.06
C ALA A 45 14.93 3.09 -14.59
N ALA A 46 14.73 4.18 -13.84
CA ALA A 46 14.32 4.14 -12.43
C ALA A 46 12.91 3.54 -12.27
N LEU A 47 11.97 3.88 -13.15
CA LEU A 47 10.60 3.34 -13.13
C LEU A 47 10.59 1.84 -13.44
N LYS A 48 11.30 1.42 -14.49
CA LYS A 48 11.38 0.02 -14.89
C LYS A 48 11.97 -0.84 -13.78
N ARG A 49 13.00 -0.34 -13.11
CA ARG A 49 13.61 -1.04 -11.98
C ARG A 49 12.64 -1.24 -10.81
N ALA A 50 11.81 -0.23 -10.50
CA ALA A 50 10.78 -0.35 -9.48
C ALA A 50 9.74 -1.43 -9.82
N VAL A 51 9.34 -1.54 -11.10
CA VAL A 51 8.46 -2.59 -11.59
C VAL A 51 9.12 -3.98 -11.47
N GLU A 52 10.39 -4.11 -11.85
CA GLU A 52 11.15 -5.36 -11.76
C GLU A 52 11.29 -5.86 -10.30
N LEU A 53 11.35 -4.94 -9.33
CA LEU A 53 11.40 -5.27 -7.90
C LEU A 53 10.04 -5.59 -7.28
N GLY A 54 8.93 -5.43 -8.03
CA GLY A 54 7.58 -5.70 -7.53
C GLY A 54 7.12 -4.73 -6.45
N ILE A 55 7.59 -3.48 -6.50
CA ILE A 55 7.17 -2.42 -5.57
C ILE A 55 5.69 -2.10 -5.81
N ASP A 56 4.92 -1.86 -4.74
CA ASP A 56 3.46 -1.70 -4.82
C ASP A 56 3.03 -0.46 -5.64
N GLY A 57 3.85 0.59 -5.62
CA GLY A 57 3.63 1.79 -6.41
C GLY A 57 4.90 2.59 -6.69
N ILE A 58 4.78 3.54 -7.61
CA ILE A 58 5.84 4.46 -7.97
C ILE A 58 5.27 5.86 -7.88
N GLU A 59 5.96 6.72 -7.14
CA GLU A 59 5.65 8.13 -7.06
C GLU A 59 6.52 8.87 -8.09
N ILE A 60 5.92 9.87 -8.75
CA ILE A 60 6.52 10.59 -9.87
C ILE A 60 6.13 12.06 -9.80
N ASP A 61 7.05 12.93 -10.22
CA ASP A 61 6.79 14.34 -10.38
C ASP A 61 6.34 14.66 -11.80
N ILE A 62 5.24 15.41 -11.92
CA ILE A 62 4.76 15.89 -13.22
C ILE A 62 4.91 17.41 -13.27
N ARG A 63 5.55 17.90 -14.34
CA ARG A 63 5.68 19.32 -14.65
C ARG A 63 5.15 19.62 -16.04
N GLN A 64 4.87 20.89 -16.32
CA GLN A 64 4.41 21.35 -17.63
C GLN A 64 5.48 22.26 -18.26
N THR A 65 5.78 22.00 -19.54
CA THR A 65 6.68 22.83 -20.35
C THR A 65 5.96 24.08 -20.88
N LYS A 66 6.71 25.04 -21.42
CA LYS A 66 6.15 26.27 -22.01
C LYS A 66 5.23 26.01 -23.21
N ASP A 67 5.47 24.92 -23.94
CA ASP A 67 4.65 24.43 -25.05
C ASP A 67 3.55 23.45 -24.60
N ASN A 68 3.18 23.52 -23.31
CA ASN A 68 2.08 22.80 -22.67
C ASN A 68 2.20 21.27 -22.64
N GLN A 69 3.39 20.71 -22.76
CA GLN A 69 3.63 19.26 -22.63
C GLN A 69 3.84 18.89 -21.17
N LEU A 70 3.27 17.76 -20.74
CA LEU A 70 3.56 17.18 -19.43
C LEU A 70 4.83 16.33 -19.52
N ILE A 71 5.72 16.53 -18.56
CA ILE A 71 7.00 15.79 -18.45
C ILE A 71 7.17 15.25 -17.04
N LEU A 72 8.00 14.20 -16.93
CA LEU A 72 8.55 13.76 -15.66
C LEU A 72 9.78 14.61 -15.33
N MET A 73 9.83 15.19 -14.13
CA MET A 73 10.96 16.02 -13.70
C MET A 73 11.04 16.15 -12.19
#